data_AF-A0A834B502-F1
#
_entry.id   AF-A0A834B502-F1
#
_cell.length_a   1.000
_cell.length_b   1.000
_cell.length_c   1.000
_cell.angle_alpha   90.00
_cell.angle_beta   90.00
_cell.angle_gamma   90.00
#
_symmetry.space_group_name_H-M   'P 1'
#
loop_
_entity.id
_entity.type
_entity.pdbx_description
1 polymer ?
#
loop_
_entity_poly.entity_id
_entity_poly.type
_entity_poly.pdbx_seq_one_letter_code
_entity_poly.pdbx_strand_id
1 'polypeptide(L)'
;MGEDALPNFYYVAMDFGGHGLSSHYSPGVQYHPENFVSEIRRVMAGGITAGMFSCTFPEMVDKLVLLESTLVAMDTNELENLPAYRRSRVELTLQQEEASGKPPRVYSQEEILQRLLQANTHVWEESAKIILQRGTSPVATGVVLKRDQRLSTQPERYAEFISREQLLPLTKKLQAHLLLIRASQGCNDVSRKNHHKKEPLGFIIKTLKSVLKERFQYVEVPGNHYVHINQPDHVAGVISSFLESDRPQAQE
;
A
#
# COMPACT_ATOMS: atom_id res chain seq x y z
N MET A 1 -0.96 -12.11 -18.67
CA MET A 1 -1.95 -11.03 -18.49
C MET A 1 -3.28 -11.61 -18.89
N GLY A 2 -4.25 -11.63 -17.98
CA GLY A 2 -5.57 -12.21 -18.24
C GLY A 2 -6.36 -11.37 -19.24
N GLU A 3 -7.38 -11.98 -19.85
CA GLU A 3 -8.20 -11.45 -20.94
C GLU A 3 -9.07 -10.23 -20.56
N ASP A 4 -8.94 -9.71 -19.33
CA ASP A 4 -9.74 -8.58 -18.78
C ASP A 4 -8.95 -7.27 -18.62
N ALA A 5 -7.75 -7.15 -19.19
CA ALA A 5 -7.07 -5.85 -19.23
C ALA A 5 -7.85 -4.91 -20.15
N LEU A 6 -8.30 -3.76 -19.64
CA LEU A 6 -9.05 -2.81 -20.46
C LEU A 6 -8.20 -2.36 -21.65
N PRO A 7 -8.66 -2.57 -22.89
CA PRO A 7 -7.87 -2.33 -24.10
C PRO A 7 -7.48 -0.85 -24.31
N ASN A 8 -8.11 0.06 -23.57
CA ASN A 8 -7.92 1.51 -23.68
C ASN A 8 -6.95 2.10 -22.65
N PHE A 9 -6.38 1.31 -21.74
CA PHE A 9 -5.50 1.81 -20.68
C PHE A 9 -4.07 1.27 -20.80
N TYR A 10 -3.10 2.17 -20.62
CA TYR A 10 -1.69 1.80 -20.48
C TYR A 10 -1.36 1.64 -18.99
N TYR A 11 -1.17 0.40 -18.56
CA TYR A 11 -0.90 0.08 -17.16
C TYR A 11 0.61 0.07 -16.87
N VAL A 12 1.01 0.82 -15.84
CA VAL A 12 2.38 0.82 -15.32
C VAL A 12 2.37 0.25 -13.91
N ALA A 13 2.91 -0.96 -13.74
CA ALA A 13 3.16 -1.56 -12.43
C ALA A 13 4.64 -1.36 -12.06
N MET A 14 4.91 -0.36 -11.21
CA MET A 14 6.26 -0.04 -10.78
C MET A 14 6.62 -0.73 -9.46
N ASP A 15 7.91 -1.05 -9.30
CA ASP A 15 8.45 -1.38 -7.99
C ASP A 15 8.99 -0.09 -7.33
N PHE A 16 8.65 0.16 -6.07
CA PHE A 16 9.27 1.25 -5.31
C PHE A 16 10.73 0.97 -4.99
N GLY A 17 11.51 2.00 -4.69
CA GLY A 17 12.86 1.88 -4.17
C GLY A 17 12.93 0.84 -3.05
N GLY A 18 13.92 -0.05 -3.12
CA GLY A 18 14.07 -1.14 -2.16
C GLY A 18 13.09 -2.31 -2.32
N HIS A 19 12.19 -2.29 -3.31
CA HIS A 19 11.25 -3.37 -3.59
C HIS A 19 11.48 -3.97 -4.98
N GLY A 20 11.07 -5.23 -5.16
CA GLY A 20 11.07 -5.90 -6.46
C GLY A 20 12.41 -5.78 -7.18
N LEU A 21 12.42 -5.21 -8.38
CA LEU A 21 13.61 -4.99 -9.19
C LEU A 21 14.20 -3.57 -9.09
N SER A 22 13.56 -2.68 -8.34
CA SER A 22 14.06 -1.31 -8.15
C SER A 22 15.27 -1.29 -7.23
N SER A 23 16.21 -0.40 -7.52
CA SER A 23 17.42 -0.24 -6.72
C SER A 23 17.09 0.12 -5.28
N HIS A 24 17.92 -0.36 -4.36
CA HIS A 24 17.90 0.10 -2.98
C HIS A 24 18.37 1.55 -2.94
N TYR A 25 17.89 2.33 -1.96
CA TYR A 25 18.42 3.67 -1.73
C TYR A 25 19.90 3.62 -1.35
N SER A 26 20.64 4.70 -1.57
CA SER A 26 22.03 4.80 -1.09
C SER A 26 22.11 4.65 0.44
N PRO A 27 23.26 4.23 0.99
CA PRO A 27 23.53 4.36 2.43
C PRO A 27 23.31 5.81 2.88
N GLY A 28 22.80 6.01 4.10
CA GLY A 28 22.43 7.33 4.63
C GLY A 28 20.97 7.73 4.34
N VAL A 29 20.34 7.13 3.34
CA VAL A 29 19.01 7.55 2.88
C VAL A 29 17.92 6.66 3.48
N GLN A 30 17.03 7.28 4.24
CA GLN A 30 15.89 6.62 4.89
C GLN A 30 14.75 6.38 3.89
N TYR A 31 13.99 5.31 4.11
CA TYR A 31 12.68 5.15 3.47
C TYR A 31 11.65 6.02 4.21
N HIS A 32 11.18 7.06 3.54
CA HIS A 32 10.15 7.99 4.02
C HIS A 32 9.00 8.04 3.00
N PRO A 33 7.73 8.12 3.40
CA PRO A 33 6.59 8.19 2.48
C PRO A 33 6.74 9.19 1.32
N GLU A 34 7.32 10.36 1.58
CA GLU A 34 7.57 11.44 0.62
C GLU A 34 8.59 11.03 -0.46
N ASN A 35 9.49 10.10 -0.15
CA ASN A 35 10.38 9.54 -1.16
C ASN A 35 9.58 8.71 -2.17
N PHE A 36 8.62 7.92 -1.71
CA PHE A 36 7.71 7.20 -2.61
C PHE A 36 6.81 8.16 -3.40
N VAL A 37 6.34 9.27 -2.81
CA VAL A 37 5.61 10.31 -3.56
C VAL A 37 6.49 10.88 -4.68
N SER A 38 7.77 11.13 -4.39
CA SER A 38 8.74 11.61 -5.37
C SER A 38 9.02 10.58 -6.47
N GLU A 39 9.07 9.29 -6.14
CA GLU A 39 9.19 8.21 -7.11
C GLU A 39 7.97 8.11 -8.02
N ILE A 40 6.75 8.19 -7.45
CA ILE A 40 5.53 8.27 -8.26
C ILE A 40 5.63 9.50 -9.16
N ARG A 41 6.03 10.66 -8.67
CA ARG A 41 6.13 11.85 -9.53
C ARG A 41 7.03 11.66 -10.74
N ARG A 42 8.06 10.80 -10.63
CA ARG A 42 9.00 10.45 -11.70
C ARG A 42 8.43 9.41 -12.69
N VAL A 43 7.50 8.55 -12.25
CA VAL A 43 6.97 7.40 -13.04
C VAL A 43 5.49 7.55 -13.40
N MET A 44 4.67 7.89 -12.40
CA MET A 44 3.23 8.24 -12.35
C MET A 44 2.22 7.10 -12.56
N ALA A 45 1.94 6.32 -11.49
CA ALA A 45 0.62 6.08 -10.83
C ALA A 45 0.73 4.94 -9.75
N GLY A 46 0.31 5.11 -8.47
CA GLY A 46 0.21 3.95 -7.54
C GLY A 46 -0.06 4.19 -6.03
N GLY A 47 -0.96 3.37 -5.43
CA GLY A 47 -1.68 3.36 -4.10
C GLY A 47 -1.01 3.88 -2.79
N ILE A 48 -1.79 4.04 -1.69
CA ILE A 48 -1.56 4.77 -0.39
C ILE A 48 -0.70 6.03 -0.51
N THR A 49 0.57 5.89 -0.88
CA THR A 49 1.36 6.93 -1.51
C THR A 49 0.59 7.61 -2.64
N ALA A 50 -0.26 6.93 -3.42
CA ALA A 50 -1.19 7.60 -4.35
C ALA A 50 -2.16 8.53 -3.65
N GLY A 51 -2.64 8.19 -2.45
CA GLY A 51 -3.54 9.07 -1.69
C GLY A 51 -2.83 10.36 -1.27
N MET A 52 -1.61 10.23 -0.74
CA MET A 52 -0.74 11.39 -0.46
C MET A 52 -0.42 12.17 -1.74
N PHE A 53 0.04 11.48 -2.78
CA PHE A 53 0.38 12.05 -4.08
C PHE A 53 -0.81 12.81 -4.69
N SER A 54 -2.02 12.25 -4.65
CA SER A 54 -3.23 12.88 -5.18
C SER A 54 -3.66 14.10 -4.36
N CYS A 55 -3.29 14.17 -3.08
CA CYS A 55 -3.47 15.39 -2.28
C CYS A 55 -2.38 16.43 -2.57
N THR A 56 -1.15 16.01 -2.91
CA THR A 56 0.01 16.89 -3.18
C THR A 56 0.00 17.46 -4.60
N PHE A 57 -0.37 16.66 -5.59
CA PHE A 57 -0.44 17.00 -7.03
C PHE A 57 -1.84 16.67 -7.57
N PRO A 58 -2.90 17.33 -7.06
CA PRO A 58 -4.28 16.97 -7.38
C PRO A 58 -4.62 17.13 -8.86
N GLU A 59 -3.94 18.03 -9.58
CA GLU A 59 -4.09 18.26 -11.01
C GLU A 59 -3.53 17.12 -11.88
N MET A 60 -2.77 16.20 -11.30
CA MET A 60 -2.13 15.10 -12.00
C MET A 60 -2.89 13.76 -11.88
N VAL A 61 -4.03 13.75 -11.20
CA VAL A 61 -4.79 12.53 -10.93
C VAL A 61 -6.28 12.75 -11.22
N ASP A 62 -6.76 12.15 -12.32
CA ASP A 62 -8.18 12.18 -12.68
C ASP A 62 -9.02 11.21 -11.84
N LYS A 63 -8.47 10.02 -11.60
CA LYS A 63 -9.13 8.91 -10.92
C LYS A 63 -8.15 8.20 -9.98
N LEU A 64 -8.57 8.02 -8.74
CA LEU A 64 -7.83 7.33 -7.69
C LEU A 64 -8.60 6.08 -7.26
N VAL A 65 -7.97 4.92 -7.37
CA VAL A 65 -8.50 3.65 -6.87
C VAL A 65 -7.69 3.22 -5.65
N LEU A 66 -8.34 3.05 -4.52
CA LEU A 66 -7.74 2.53 -3.29
C LEU A 66 -8.29 1.13 -3.02
N LEU A 67 -7.43 0.12 -3.13
CA LEU A 67 -7.76 -1.29 -2.86
C LEU A 67 -7.28 -1.66 -1.46
N GLU A 68 -8.22 -1.97 -0.55
CA GLU A 68 -7.90 -2.38 0.84
C GLU A 68 -7.01 -1.39 1.62
N SER A 69 -6.88 -0.17 1.10
CA SER A 69 -6.02 0.91 1.59
C SER A 69 -6.86 2.12 1.98
N THR A 70 -6.31 2.98 2.85
CA THR A 70 -6.89 4.29 3.16
C THR A 70 -6.17 5.39 2.39
N LEU A 71 -6.83 6.55 2.23
CA LEU A 71 -6.25 7.74 1.59
C LEU A 71 -4.96 8.19 2.31
N VAL A 72 -4.95 8.04 3.64
CA VAL A 72 -3.88 8.42 4.56
C VAL A 72 -3.87 7.44 5.73
N ALA A 73 -2.71 7.26 6.35
CA ALA A 73 -2.62 6.54 7.60
C ALA A 73 -3.16 7.42 8.73
N MET A 74 -4.15 6.92 9.47
CA MET A 74 -4.71 7.61 10.63
C MET A 74 -4.81 6.64 11.77
N ASP A 75 -4.21 7.02 12.89
CA ASP A 75 -4.38 6.31 14.15
C ASP A 75 -4.23 7.30 15.31
N THR A 76 -5.36 7.69 15.90
CA THR A 76 -5.38 8.73 16.94
C THR A 76 -4.63 8.31 18.20
N ASN A 77 -4.51 7.02 18.47
CA ASN A 77 -3.78 6.50 19.62
C ASN A 77 -2.27 6.50 19.40
N GLU A 78 -1.83 6.56 18.14
CA GLU A 78 -0.41 6.50 17.77
C GLU A 78 0.25 7.87 17.65
N LEU A 79 -0.55 8.95 17.68
CA LEU A 79 -0.02 10.32 17.61
C LEU A 79 0.92 10.62 18.77
N GLU A 80 0.62 10.13 19.99
CA GLU A 80 1.50 10.29 21.16
C GLU A 80 2.81 9.50 21.03
N ASN A 81 2.79 8.39 20.28
CA ASN A 81 3.95 7.53 20.04
C ASN A 81 4.83 8.01 18.87
N LEU A 82 4.42 9.06 18.13
CA LEU A 82 5.17 9.58 16.97
C LEU A 82 6.65 9.85 17.26
N PRO A 83 7.06 10.44 18.40
CA PRO A 83 8.47 10.63 18.70
C PRO A 83 9.24 9.30 18.83
N ALA A 84 8.62 8.28 19.44
CA ALA A 84 9.21 6.95 19.59
C ALA A 84 9.34 6.26 18.22
N TYR A 85 8.35 6.40 17.34
CA TYR A 85 8.41 5.88 15.98
C TYR A 85 9.49 6.56 15.15
N ARG A 86 9.58 7.90 15.20
CA ARG A 86 10.65 8.65 14.54
C ARG A 86 12.02 8.23 15.04
N ARG A 87 12.21 8.10 16.36
CA ARG A 87 13.45 7.56 16.93
C ARG A 87 13.74 6.16 16.39
N SER A 88 12.76 5.25 16.43
CA SER A 88 12.95 3.88 15.95
C SER A 88 13.33 3.80 14.47
N ARG A 89 12.85 4.72 13.62
CA ARG A 89 13.22 4.82 12.20
C ARG A 89 14.67 5.23 12.01
N VAL A 90 15.11 6.22 12.78
CA VAL A 90 16.51 6.69 12.78
C VAL A 90 17.43 5.56 13.24
N GLU A 91 17.15 4.96 14.40
CA GLU A 91 17.98 3.86 14.94
C GLU A 91 18.05 2.66 14.00
N LEU A 92 16.92 2.27 13.37
CA LEU A 92 16.89 1.18 12.41
C LEU A 92 17.79 1.46 11.21
N THR A 93 17.75 2.69 10.68
CA THR A 93 18.59 3.10 9.56
C THR A 93 20.08 3.01 9.93
N LEU A 94 20.46 3.55 11.09
CA LEU A 94 21.85 3.54 11.56
C LEU A 94 22.36 2.10 11.80
N GLN A 95 21.58 1.27 12.48
CA GLN A 95 21.94 -0.15 12.73
C GLN A 95 22.14 -0.93 11.42
N GLN A 96 21.38 -0.62 10.39
CA GLN A 96 21.49 -1.30 9.10
C GLN A 96 22.63 -0.78 8.24
N GLU A 97 23.01 0.48 8.40
CA GLU A 97 24.25 1.02 7.84
C GLU A 97 25.48 0.39 8.48
N GLU A 98 25.49 0.23 9.80
CA GLU A 98 26.56 -0.51 10.49
C GLU A 98 26.60 -1.98 10.07
N ALA A 99 25.45 -2.58 9.75
CA ALA A 99 25.37 -3.93 9.21
C ALA A 99 25.66 -4.02 7.70
N SER A 100 25.82 -2.88 7.01
CA SER A 100 26.05 -2.86 5.57
C SER A 100 27.41 -3.48 5.26
N GLY A 101 27.40 -4.57 4.48
CA GLY A 101 28.57 -5.41 4.21
C GLY A 101 28.41 -6.86 4.67
N LYS A 102 27.40 -7.18 5.51
CA LYS A 102 27.04 -8.59 5.75
C LYS A 102 26.39 -9.17 4.49
N PRO A 103 26.76 -10.40 4.07
CA PRO A 103 26.12 -11.03 2.93
C PRO A 103 24.63 -11.23 3.21
N PRO A 104 23.76 -11.10 2.19
CA PRO A 104 22.34 -11.34 2.35
C PRO A 104 22.10 -12.79 2.78
N ARG A 105 21.13 -13.00 3.67
CA ARG A 105 20.71 -14.34 4.06
C ARG A 105 20.12 -15.06 2.84
N VAL A 106 20.64 -16.26 2.59
CA VAL A 106 20.11 -17.19 1.60
C VAL A 106 19.05 -18.08 2.26
N TYR A 107 17.94 -18.27 1.58
CA TYR A 107 16.81 -19.10 2.01
C TYR A 107 16.58 -20.22 1.00
N SER A 108 16.02 -21.35 1.44
CA SER A 108 15.39 -22.29 0.50
C SER A 108 14.08 -21.70 -0.04
N GLN A 109 13.57 -22.24 -1.15
CA GLN A 109 12.29 -21.81 -1.72
C GLN A 109 11.13 -22.08 -0.75
N GLU A 110 11.17 -23.22 -0.06
CA GLU A 110 10.19 -23.63 0.94
C GLU A 110 10.30 -22.74 2.19
N GLU A 111 11.50 -22.45 2.66
CA GLU A 111 11.72 -21.59 3.83
C GLU A 111 11.14 -20.20 3.60
N ILE A 112 11.40 -19.58 2.43
CA ILE A 112 10.91 -18.24 2.16
C ILE A 112 9.40 -18.21 1.93
N LEU A 113 8.84 -19.25 1.32
CA LEU A 113 7.39 -19.40 1.14
C LEU A 113 6.68 -19.52 2.48
N GLN A 114 7.15 -20.42 3.35
CA GLN A 114 6.59 -20.59 4.69
C GLN A 114 6.71 -19.30 5.51
N ARG A 115 7.85 -18.61 5.44
CA ARG A 115 8.02 -17.32 6.11
C ARG A 115 7.04 -16.27 5.61
N LEU A 116 6.79 -16.19 4.30
CA LEU A 116 5.82 -15.24 3.72
C LEU A 116 4.40 -15.55 4.19
N LEU A 117 3.98 -16.82 4.14
CA LEU A 117 2.64 -17.26 4.56
C LEU A 117 2.40 -17.07 6.06
N GLN A 118 3.41 -17.34 6.90
CA GLN A 118 3.34 -17.10 8.34
C GLN A 118 3.22 -15.62 8.66
N ALA A 119 3.91 -14.75 7.91
CA ALA A 119 3.83 -13.31 8.09
C ALA A 119 2.53 -12.70 7.52
N ASN A 120 1.88 -13.38 6.57
CA ASN A 120 0.72 -12.89 5.83
C ASN A 120 -0.34 -13.98 5.73
N THR A 121 -1.03 -14.25 6.83
CA THR A 121 -1.92 -15.41 7.02
C THR A 121 -3.09 -15.51 6.05
N HIS A 122 -3.46 -14.42 5.36
CA HIS A 122 -4.55 -14.38 4.38
C HIS A 122 -4.09 -14.51 2.93
N VAL A 123 -2.78 -14.53 2.66
CA VAL A 123 -2.24 -14.79 1.32
C VAL A 123 -2.38 -16.27 1.01
N TRP A 124 -2.92 -16.61 -0.16
CA TRP A 124 -2.93 -18.00 -0.63
C TRP A 124 -1.57 -18.43 -1.14
N GLU A 125 -1.25 -19.72 -1.07
CA GLU A 125 0.06 -20.25 -1.48
C GLU A 125 0.44 -19.87 -2.92
N GLU A 126 -0.50 -19.96 -3.86
CA GLU A 126 -0.25 -19.58 -5.26
C GLU A 126 0.03 -18.07 -5.41
N SER A 127 -0.68 -17.24 -4.66
CA SER A 127 -0.42 -15.79 -4.61
C SER A 127 0.93 -15.47 -3.98
N ALA A 128 1.31 -16.20 -2.92
CA ALA A 128 2.63 -16.09 -2.30
C ALA A 128 3.75 -16.45 -3.29
N LYS A 129 3.58 -17.50 -4.09
CA LYS A 129 4.52 -17.89 -5.14
C LYS A 129 4.70 -16.76 -6.17
N ILE A 130 3.61 -16.12 -6.63
CA ILE A 130 3.67 -14.97 -7.54
C ILE A 130 4.44 -13.80 -6.92
N ILE A 131 4.17 -13.46 -5.66
CA ILE A 131 4.91 -12.41 -4.94
C ILE A 131 6.41 -12.73 -4.89
N LEU A 132 6.76 -13.98 -4.56
CA LEU A 132 8.15 -14.41 -4.42
C LEU A 132 8.90 -14.46 -5.76
N GLN A 133 8.23 -14.77 -6.87
CA GLN A 133 8.84 -14.71 -8.21
C GLN A 133 9.44 -13.32 -8.49
N ARG A 134 8.75 -12.25 -8.10
CA ARG A 134 9.26 -10.89 -8.27
C ARG A 134 10.14 -10.43 -7.10
N GLY A 135 9.82 -10.88 -5.89
CA GLY A 135 10.48 -10.46 -4.63
C GLY A 135 11.80 -11.16 -4.29
N THR A 136 12.21 -12.19 -5.04
CA THR A 136 13.44 -12.95 -4.78
C THR A 136 14.36 -13.00 -6.01
N SER A 137 15.66 -13.20 -5.77
CA SER A 137 16.67 -13.53 -6.79
C SER A 137 17.25 -14.92 -6.51
N PRO A 138 17.42 -15.79 -7.52
CA PRO A 138 18.12 -17.05 -7.35
C PRO A 138 19.63 -16.83 -7.11
N VAL A 139 20.21 -17.69 -6.27
CA VAL A 139 21.65 -17.80 -5.99
C VAL A 139 22.04 -19.28 -5.98
N ALA A 140 23.34 -19.59 -5.95
CA ALA A 140 23.85 -20.96 -6.08
C ALA A 140 23.22 -21.98 -5.12
N THR A 141 22.85 -21.57 -3.91
CA THR A 141 22.34 -22.43 -2.85
C THR A 141 20.90 -22.13 -2.43
N GLY A 142 20.16 -21.31 -3.19
CA GLY A 142 18.78 -20.95 -2.83
C GLY A 142 18.35 -19.61 -3.42
N VAL A 143 17.65 -18.81 -2.63
CA VAL A 143 17.17 -17.48 -3.02
C VAL A 143 17.50 -16.41 -1.99
N VAL A 144 17.68 -15.18 -2.45
CA VAL A 144 17.82 -13.98 -1.61
C VAL A 144 16.63 -13.06 -1.82
N LEU A 145 16.19 -12.40 -0.76
CA LEU A 145 15.17 -11.36 -0.85
C LEU A 145 15.74 -10.15 -1.59
N LYS A 146 15.01 -9.66 -2.59
CA LYS A 146 15.32 -8.39 -3.25
C LYS A 146 14.86 -7.19 -2.42
N ARG A 147 13.94 -7.39 -1.49
CA ARG A 147 13.49 -6.35 -0.56
C ARG A 147 14.64 -5.88 0.32
N ASP A 148 14.84 -4.57 0.38
CA ASP A 148 15.79 -3.94 1.28
C ASP A 148 15.39 -4.20 2.74
N GLN A 149 16.35 -4.62 3.56
CA GLN A 149 16.09 -4.90 4.98
C GLN A 149 15.68 -3.65 5.75
N ARG A 150 16.05 -2.44 5.27
CA ARG A 150 15.65 -1.16 5.85
C ARG A 150 14.18 -0.86 5.73
N LEU A 151 13.48 -1.52 4.82
CA LEU A 151 12.04 -1.48 4.77
C LEU A 151 11.48 -2.27 5.95
N SER A 152 11.05 -1.57 6.98
CA SER A 152 10.34 -2.16 8.12
C SER A 152 9.04 -2.83 7.67
N THR A 153 8.74 -4.01 8.20
CA THR A 153 7.41 -4.64 8.08
C THR A 153 6.38 -4.05 9.05
N GLN A 154 6.83 -3.26 10.03
CA GLN A 154 5.97 -2.59 11.00
C GLN A 154 5.47 -1.26 10.43
N PRO A 155 4.16 -1.09 10.20
CA PRO A 155 3.53 0.14 9.69
C PRO A 155 3.92 1.39 10.47
N GLU A 156 4.06 1.27 11.79
CA GLU A 156 4.38 2.37 12.68
C GLU A 156 5.77 2.97 12.40
N ARG A 157 6.64 2.21 11.72
CA ARG A 157 7.99 2.64 11.34
C ARG A 157 8.09 3.17 9.92
N TYR A 158 7.02 3.23 9.14
CA TYR A 158 7.08 3.85 7.82
C TYR A 158 5.87 4.71 7.47
N ALA A 159 4.72 4.53 8.14
CA ALA A 159 3.55 5.36 7.93
C ALA A 159 3.71 6.71 8.64
N GLU A 160 3.27 7.77 7.98
CA GLU A 160 3.08 9.06 8.61
C GLU A 160 1.61 9.18 9.04
N PHE A 161 1.37 9.05 10.34
CA PHE A 161 0.02 9.18 10.89
C PHE A 161 -0.39 10.65 10.93
N ILE A 162 -1.58 10.93 10.42
CA ILE A 162 -2.19 12.25 10.52
C ILE A 162 -3.33 12.26 11.53
N SER A 163 -3.64 13.44 12.06
CA SER A 163 -4.76 13.66 12.96
C SER A 163 -6.10 13.80 12.22
N ARG A 164 -7.20 13.78 12.97
CA ARG A 164 -8.55 14.01 12.42
C ARG A 164 -8.68 15.43 11.85
N GLU A 165 -8.04 16.39 12.49
CA GLU A 165 -8.01 17.80 12.10
C GLU A 165 -7.25 18.02 10.79
N GLN A 166 -6.22 17.19 10.52
CA GLN A 166 -5.43 17.24 9.29
C GLN A 166 -6.16 16.57 8.10
N LEU A 167 -7.03 15.59 8.34
CA LEU A 167 -7.73 14.86 7.27
C LEU A 167 -8.62 15.76 6.42
N LEU A 168 -9.39 16.66 7.05
CA LEU A 168 -10.37 17.48 6.35
C LEU A 168 -9.71 18.45 5.34
N PRO A 169 -8.68 19.24 5.72
CA PRO A 169 -7.93 20.05 4.76
C PRO A 169 -7.32 19.26 3.61
N LEU A 170 -6.75 18.08 3.89
CA LEU A 170 -6.17 17.21 2.86
C LEU A 170 -7.24 16.72 1.87
N THR A 171 -8.36 16.22 2.39
CA THR A 171 -9.47 15.71 1.56
C THR A 171 -10.06 16.80 0.67
N LYS A 172 -10.13 18.06 1.15
CA LYS A 172 -10.60 19.20 0.36
C LYS A 172 -9.71 19.54 -0.83
N LYS A 173 -8.43 19.14 -0.81
CA LYS A 173 -7.49 19.36 -1.92
C LYS A 173 -7.60 18.30 -3.01
N LEU A 174 -8.18 17.14 -2.71
CA LEU A 174 -8.32 16.05 -3.66
C LEU A 174 -9.29 16.42 -4.80
N GLN A 175 -8.79 16.46 -6.03
CA GLN A 175 -9.57 16.72 -7.26
C GLN A 175 -10.03 15.43 -7.95
N ALA A 176 -9.27 14.35 -7.82
CA ALA A 176 -9.59 13.04 -8.39
C ALA A 176 -10.99 12.53 -8.02
N HIS A 177 -11.61 11.77 -8.91
CA HIS A 177 -12.66 10.83 -8.53
C HIS A 177 -12.02 9.71 -7.71
N LEU A 178 -12.64 9.31 -6.61
CA LEU A 178 -12.11 8.32 -5.69
C LEU A 178 -13.02 7.10 -5.62
N LEU A 179 -12.48 5.94 -5.97
CA LEU A 179 -13.05 4.63 -5.68
C LEU A 179 -12.28 4.00 -4.52
N LEU A 180 -13.00 3.71 -3.43
CA LEU A 180 -12.49 2.93 -2.32
C LEU A 180 -13.12 1.53 -2.34
N ILE A 181 -12.31 0.50 -2.58
CA ILE A 181 -12.74 -0.90 -2.53
C ILE A 181 -12.27 -1.53 -1.22
N ARG A 182 -13.20 -2.17 -0.50
CA ARG A 182 -12.91 -2.95 0.71
C ARG A 182 -13.34 -4.40 0.52
N ALA A 183 -12.54 -5.33 1.02
CA ALA A 183 -12.90 -6.73 1.13
C ALA A 183 -13.76 -6.96 2.38
N SER A 184 -14.80 -7.80 2.28
CA SER A 184 -15.75 -8.03 3.37
C SER A 184 -15.12 -8.64 4.62
N GLN A 185 -14.08 -9.46 4.47
CA GLN A 185 -13.30 -10.01 5.60
C GLN A 185 -12.19 -9.05 6.05
N GLY A 186 -11.83 -8.08 5.18
CA GLY A 186 -10.89 -7.00 5.43
C GLY A 186 -9.50 -7.42 5.89
N CYS A 187 -8.79 -6.46 6.48
CA CYS A 187 -7.49 -6.63 7.16
C CYS A 187 -7.68 -6.88 8.68
N ASN A 188 -8.72 -7.61 9.08
CA ASN A 188 -9.04 -7.75 10.50
C ASN A 188 -8.03 -8.62 11.29
N ASP A 189 -7.17 -9.37 10.60
CA ASP A 189 -6.27 -10.36 11.24
C ASP A 189 -4.77 -10.20 10.90
N VAL A 190 -4.36 -9.27 10.03
CA VAL A 190 -2.93 -9.10 9.71
C VAL A 190 -2.28 -8.22 10.78
N SER A 191 -1.92 -8.84 11.91
CA SER A 191 -0.98 -8.35 12.91
C SER A 191 -1.39 -7.11 13.72
N ARG A 192 -2.65 -7.02 14.18
CA ARG A 192 -3.03 -6.06 15.22
C ARG A 192 -3.85 -6.74 16.31
N LYS A 193 -3.15 -7.44 17.21
CA LYS A 193 -3.73 -8.06 18.43
C LYS A 193 -4.56 -7.10 19.32
N ASN A 194 -4.58 -5.79 19.06
CA ASN A 194 -5.15 -4.79 19.97
C ASN A 194 -6.01 -3.67 19.34
N HIS A 195 -6.47 -3.72 18.09
CA HIS A 195 -7.35 -2.64 17.58
C HIS A 195 -8.84 -2.96 17.72
N HIS A 196 -9.33 -2.79 18.94
CA HIS A 196 -10.76 -2.79 19.27
C HIS A 196 -11.58 -1.63 18.66
N LYS A 197 -11.09 -0.85 17.68
CA LYS A 197 -11.85 0.31 17.20
C LYS A 197 -11.79 0.47 15.67
N LYS A 198 -12.92 0.15 15.02
CA LYS A 198 -13.29 0.51 13.64
C LYS A 198 -13.45 2.04 13.43
N GLU A 199 -13.25 2.85 14.47
CA GLU A 199 -13.48 4.30 14.46
C GLU A 199 -12.70 5.08 13.38
N PRO A 200 -11.39 4.82 13.13
CA PRO A 200 -10.63 5.63 12.17
C PRO A 200 -11.15 5.48 10.73
N LEU A 201 -11.48 4.25 10.32
CA LEU A 201 -11.94 3.98 8.95
C LEU A 201 -13.33 4.57 8.69
N GLY A 202 -14.26 4.41 9.63
CA GLY A 202 -15.60 4.99 9.52
C GLY A 202 -15.56 6.52 9.45
N PHE A 203 -14.69 7.15 10.23
CA PHE A 203 -14.46 8.60 10.17
C PHE A 203 -13.89 9.04 8.81
N ILE A 204 -12.90 8.32 8.27
CA ILE A 204 -12.33 8.58 6.94
C ILE A 204 -13.41 8.48 5.87
N ILE A 205 -14.17 7.38 5.82
CA ILE A 205 -15.22 7.17 4.82
C ILE A 205 -16.28 8.26 4.90
N LYS A 206 -16.74 8.61 6.12
CA LYS A 206 -17.71 9.69 6.33
C LYS A 206 -17.17 11.04 5.83
N THR A 207 -15.89 11.31 6.07
CA THR A 207 -15.24 12.55 5.64
C THR A 207 -15.13 12.61 4.12
N LEU A 208 -14.69 11.52 3.48
CA LEU A 208 -14.59 11.40 2.03
C LEU A 208 -15.96 11.58 1.37
N LYS A 209 -16.99 10.87 1.86
CA LYS A 209 -18.37 10.98 1.35
C LYS A 209 -18.91 12.41 1.47
N SER A 210 -18.67 13.08 2.59
CA SER A 210 -19.12 14.45 2.82
C SER A 210 -18.43 15.48 1.90
N VAL A 211 -17.11 15.35 1.72
CA VAL A 211 -16.30 16.34 0.99
C VAL A 211 -16.33 16.13 -0.52
N LEU A 212 -16.22 14.89 -0.97
CA LEU A 212 -16.09 14.53 -2.39
C LEU A 212 -17.46 14.36 -3.07
N LYS A 213 -18.51 14.04 -2.30
CA LYS A 213 -19.89 13.86 -2.77
C LYS A 213 -19.93 12.85 -3.92
N GLU A 214 -20.49 13.25 -5.07
CA GLU A 214 -20.54 12.43 -6.29
C GLU A 214 -19.17 11.86 -6.66
N ARG A 215 -18.07 12.58 -6.40
CA ARG A 215 -16.73 12.10 -6.74
C ARG A 215 -16.23 10.93 -5.92
N PHE A 216 -16.99 10.42 -4.95
CA PHE A 216 -16.59 9.32 -4.11
C PHE A 216 -17.52 8.11 -4.24
N GLN A 217 -16.91 6.96 -4.55
CA GLN A 217 -17.57 5.67 -4.60
C GLN A 217 -16.92 4.74 -3.57
N TYR A 218 -17.75 4.05 -2.79
CA TYR A 218 -17.33 3.00 -1.87
C TYR A 218 -17.94 1.68 -2.32
N VAL A 219 -17.12 0.64 -2.48
CA VAL A 219 -17.59 -0.70 -2.87
C VAL A 219 -17.00 -1.73 -1.91
N GLU A 220 -17.86 -2.59 -1.39
CA GLU A 220 -17.42 -3.77 -0.66
C GLU A 220 -17.50 -5.00 -1.58
N VAL A 221 -16.44 -5.81 -1.58
CA VAL A 221 -16.34 -7.04 -2.40
C VAL A 221 -16.10 -8.26 -1.50
N PRO A 222 -16.57 -9.46 -1.89
CA PRO A 222 -16.27 -10.68 -1.15
C PRO A 222 -14.77 -11.00 -1.21
N GLY A 223 -14.18 -11.40 -0.09
CA GLY A 223 -12.78 -11.83 -0.02
C GLY A 223 -12.06 -11.31 1.23
N ASN A 224 -10.75 -11.52 1.28
CA ASN A 224 -9.86 -11.08 2.35
C ASN A 224 -8.98 -9.90 1.92
N HIS A 225 -8.09 -9.43 2.80
CA HIS A 225 -7.15 -8.33 2.53
C HIS A 225 -6.39 -8.45 1.19
N TYR A 226 -6.10 -9.68 0.76
CA TYR A 226 -5.38 -10.00 -0.46
C TYR A 226 -6.32 -10.31 -1.64
N VAL A 227 -7.58 -9.86 -1.61
CA VAL A 227 -8.58 -10.10 -2.68
C VAL A 227 -8.03 -9.74 -4.07
N HIS A 228 -7.24 -8.67 -4.17
CA HIS A 228 -6.65 -8.19 -5.42
C HIS A 228 -5.61 -9.15 -6.04
N ILE A 229 -5.06 -10.11 -5.28
CA ILE A 229 -4.13 -11.13 -5.79
C ILE A 229 -4.70 -12.54 -5.70
N ASN A 230 -5.43 -12.85 -4.62
CA ASN A 230 -6.08 -14.15 -4.43
C ASN A 230 -7.27 -14.34 -5.39
N GLN A 231 -8.06 -13.28 -5.59
CA GLN A 231 -9.34 -13.32 -6.33
C GLN A 231 -9.53 -12.02 -7.14
N PRO A 232 -8.62 -11.71 -8.09
CA PRO A 232 -8.59 -10.43 -8.81
C PRO A 232 -9.91 -10.12 -9.53
N ASP A 233 -10.65 -11.14 -9.98
CA ASP A 233 -11.92 -11.01 -10.69
C ASP A 233 -12.98 -10.24 -9.88
N HIS A 234 -12.95 -10.36 -8.55
CA HIS A 234 -13.87 -9.65 -7.66
C HIS A 234 -13.67 -8.12 -7.68
N VAL A 235 -12.49 -7.65 -8.06
CA VAL A 235 -12.18 -6.20 -8.13
C VAL A 235 -12.05 -5.70 -9.55
N ALA A 236 -11.66 -6.55 -10.50
CA ALA A 236 -11.37 -6.17 -11.89
C ALA A 236 -12.55 -5.46 -12.57
N GLY A 237 -13.76 -6.01 -12.48
CA GLY A 237 -14.96 -5.41 -13.09
C GLY A 237 -15.36 -4.07 -12.45
N VAL A 238 -15.17 -3.93 -11.13
CA VAL A 238 -15.46 -2.69 -10.39
C VAL A 238 -14.49 -1.59 -10.81
N ILE A 239 -13.19 -1.91 -10.83
CA ILE A 239 -12.14 -0.98 -11.27
C ILE A 239 -12.39 -0.56 -12.70
N SER A 240 -12.69 -1.53 -13.58
CA SER A 240 -12.89 -1.28 -15.00
C SER A 240 -14.05 -0.32 -15.26
N SER A 241 -15.21 -0.61 -14.67
CA SER A 241 -16.39 0.26 -14.77
C SER A 241 -16.09 1.68 -14.25
N PHE A 242 -15.36 1.81 -13.15
CA PHE A 242 -14.99 3.11 -12.61
C PHE A 242 -14.03 3.87 -13.53
N LEU A 243 -13.03 3.19 -14.11
CA LEU A 243 -12.06 3.79 -15.03
C LEU A 243 -12.71 4.23 -16.35
N GLU A 244 -13.69 3.50 -16.86
CA GLU A 244 -14.41 3.85 -18.10
C GLU A 244 -15.50 4.90 -17.91
N SER A 245 -16.05 5.04 -16.71
CA SER A 245 -17.15 6.00 -16.46
C SER A 245 -16.70 7.47 -16.53
N ASP A 246 -17.28 8.28 -17.42
CA ASP A 246 -17.03 9.74 -17.42
C ASP A 246 -17.65 10.45 -16.20
N ARG A 247 -18.54 9.77 -15.46
CA ARG A 247 -19.15 10.22 -14.20
C ARG A 247 -19.42 9.06 -13.25
N PRO A 248 -19.27 9.25 -11.93
CA PRO A 248 -19.54 8.23 -10.92
C PRO A 248 -21.02 7.83 -10.92
N GLN A 249 -21.28 6.52 -10.91
CA GLN A 249 -22.62 5.98 -10.65
C GLN A 249 -22.88 6.07 -9.14
N ALA A 250 -23.74 6.99 -8.73
CA ALA A 250 -24.25 7.02 -7.36
C ALA A 250 -25.02 5.72 -7.09
N GLN A 251 -24.57 4.94 -6.11
CA GLN A 251 -25.40 3.90 -5.50
C GLN A 251 -26.24 4.58 -4.42
N GLU A 252 -27.56 4.60 -4.62
CA GLU A 252 -28.57 4.96 -3.60
C GLU A 252 -28.52 4.01 -2.40
#